data_AF-A0A6P0X6T2-F1
#
_entry.id   AF-A0A6P0X6T2-F1
#
_cell.length_a   1.000
_cell.length_b   1.000
_cell.length_c   1.000
_cell.angle_alpha   90.00
_cell.angle_beta   90.00
_cell.angle_gamma   90.00
#
_symmetry.space_group_name_H-M   'P 1'
#
loop_
_entity.id
_entity.type
_entity.pdbx_description
1 polymer ?
#
loop_
_entity_poly.entity_id
_entity_poly.type
_entity_poly.pdbx_seq_one_letter_code
_entity_poly.pdbx_strand_id
1 'polypeptide(L)'
;MEPYLAVHEQGSVFDVSLTIEELDQSLHFIWEYSADLFEANTICRWARHLECLLESIVTNPEQRVGFLPLLRSEELHQLLVSWNNTQIDYPQDKCIHQLFAEQVKQRSDNIAVVFGNEQITYWDLNAKANQLAYYLQSLGVGPDVIVGICIERSVEMLVGLLGILKAGGAYLPLDPSYPRDRLAYLLEDSGVTLLLVSEKSVVRLPESKIRVVFLDQDWPVISQNSRENLALRTKPASLAYVIYTSGSTGKPKGVEIEHKSLVNAYRAWEQAYQLRPQNSHLQMASFSFDVFTGNWVRALCSGAKLVLCPKDFLLEPEKLYQLMLQEQVDCAEFVPAVMRNLIEYLENTEQNLDFMKVLAIGSDSWSVQEYQRFRQLCGSGTRLVNSYGVSEATIDSCYFENANIQRPLESPVPIGKPFANALLYILDAHLQPVPIGVPGELHIGGVGLARSYEPSQKVWGHSPKVRRLISKE
;
A
#
# COMPACT_ATOMS: atom_id res chain seq x y z
N MET A 1 30.68 -28.30 7.23
CA MET A 1 31.47 -28.32 8.50
C MET A 1 30.75 -27.50 9.58
N GLU A 2 30.85 -27.84 10.87
CA GLU A 2 30.35 -26.94 11.93
C GLU A 2 31.44 -25.91 12.28
N PRO A 3 31.17 -24.60 12.16
CA PRO A 3 32.14 -23.57 12.51
C PRO A 3 32.38 -23.56 14.03
N TYR A 4 33.64 -23.57 14.43
CA TYR A 4 34.05 -23.35 15.82
C TYR A 4 34.25 -21.86 16.06
N LEU A 5 33.50 -21.30 17.02
CA LEU A 5 33.59 -19.89 17.42
C LEU A 5 34.54 -19.77 18.62
N ALA A 6 35.67 -19.11 18.44
CA ALA A 6 36.56 -18.70 19.52
C ALA A 6 36.46 -17.18 19.72
N VAL A 7 36.22 -16.73 20.95
CA VAL A 7 36.27 -15.30 21.30
C VAL A 7 37.69 -14.98 21.74
N HIS A 8 38.38 -14.13 21.00
CA HIS A 8 39.70 -13.62 21.37
C HIS A 8 39.57 -12.20 21.97
N GLU A 9 40.24 -11.93 23.09
CA GLU A 9 40.24 -10.61 23.77
C GLU A 9 41.02 -9.52 23.01
N GLN A 10 41.81 -9.89 22.00
CA GLN A 10 42.51 -8.94 21.14
C GLN A 10 41.56 -8.45 20.04
N GLY A 11 41.32 -7.13 19.98
CA GLY A 11 40.42 -6.53 19.00
C GLY A 11 40.86 -6.76 17.56
N SER A 12 39.89 -6.91 16.65
CA SER A 12 40.14 -7.06 15.21
C SER A 12 40.85 -5.81 14.65
N VAL A 13 41.88 -6.02 13.82
CA VAL A 13 42.64 -4.92 13.18
C VAL A 13 41.92 -4.35 11.95
N PHE A 14 41.12 -5.19 11.28
CA PHE A 14 40.28 -4.83 10.12
C PHE A 14 38.81 -5.09 10.41
N ASP A 15 37.91 -4.61 9.55
CA ASP A 15 36.48 -4.90 9.68
C ASP A 15 36.22 -6.42 9.65
N VAL A 16 36.80 -7.10 8.66
CA VAL A 16 36.84 -8.57 8.51
C VAL A 16 38.16 -8.98 7.86
N SER A 17 38.77 -10.04 8.38
CA SER A 17 39.93 -10.74 7.80
C SER A 17 39.58 -12.21 7.59
N LEU A 18 39.91 -12.74 6.42
CA LEU A 18 39.88 -14.17 6.13
C LEU A 18 41.30 -14.68 5.90
N THR A 19 41.80 -15.50 6.81
CA THR A 19 43.07 -16.20 6.68
C THR A 19 42.80 -17.63 6.22
N ILE A 20 43.51 -18.07 5.19
CA ILE A 20 43.39 -19.43 4.67
C ILE A 20 44.74 -20.12 4.88
N GLU A 21 44.75 -21.19 5.67
CA GLU A 21 45.93 -22.00 5.95
C GLU A 21 45.78 -23.37 5.29
N GLU A 22 46.82 -23.82 4.60
CA GLU A 22 46.91 -25.19 4.13
C GLU A 22 47.54 -26.04 5.23
N LEU A 23 46.75 -26.96 5.78
CA LEU A 23 47.18 -27.89 6.82
C LEU A 23 46.89 -29.31 6.34
N ASP A 24 47.95 -30.10 6.20
CA ASP A 24 47.97 -31.45 5.63
C ASP A 24 47.37 -31.53 4.22
N GLN A 25 46.11 -31.98 4.09
CA GLN A 25 45.35 -32.09 2.84
C GLN A 25 44.01 -31.33 2.92
N SER A 26 43.96 -30.31 3.77
CA SER A 26 42.78 -29.48 4.01
C SER A 26 43.11 -28.00 4.01
N LEU A 27 42.12 -27.20 3.62
CA LEU A 27 42.15 -25.75 3.76
C LEU A 27 41.38 -25.36 5.02
N HIS A 28 42.07 -24.67 5.93
CA HIS A 28 41.49 -24.11 7.15
C HIS A 28 41.19 -22.63 6.90
N PHE A 29 39.92 -22.25 7.10
CA PHE A 29 39.44 -20.87 6.91
C PHE A 29 39.20 -20.22 8.27
N ILE A 30 39.99 -19.20 8.60
CA ILE A 30 39.91 -18.47 9.86
C ILE A 30 39.32 -17.10 9.57
N TRP A 31 38.13 -16.83 10.14
CA TRP A 31 37.44 -15.56 10.03
C TRP A 31 37.64 -14.75 11.31
N GLU A 32 38.28 -13.59 11.19
CA GLU A 32 38.40 -12.60 12.26
C GLU A 32 37.57 -11.37 11.87
N TYR A 33 36.79 -10.82 12.79
CA TYR A 33 35.88 -9.72 12.47
C TYR A 33 35.60 -8.83 13.68
N SER A 34 35.23 -7.57 13.41
CA SER A 34 34.76 -6.65 14.45
C SER A 34 33.35 -7.02 14.91
N ALA A 35 33.21 -7.37 16.19
CA ALA A 35 31.91 -7.66 16.80
C ALA A 35 30.99 -6.43 16.89
N ASP A 36 31.55 -5.21 16.77
CA ASP A 36 30.78 -3.97 16.71
C ASP A 36 30.08 -3.81 15.34
N LEU A 37 30.57 -4.47 14.30
CA LEU A 37 30.07 -4.37 12.92
C LEU A 37 29.32 -5.62 12.45
N PHE A 38 29.72 -6.81 12.92
CA PHE A 38 29.17 -8.07 12.42
C PHE A 38 28.71 -8.99 13.54
N GLU A 39 27.52 -9.54 13.35
CA GLU A 39 27.04 -10.67 14.15
C GLU A 39 27.71 -11.97 13.70
N ALA A 40 27.98 -12.88 14.64
CA ALA A 40 28.54 -14.21 14.35
C ALA A 40 27.73 -14.98 13.30
N ASN A 41 26.40 -14.86 13.33
CA ASN A 41 25.53 -15.51 12.36
C ASN A 41 25.76 -14.98 10.92
N THR A 42 26.13 -13.71 10.76
CA THR A 42 26.47 -13.13 9.45
C THR A 42 27.74 -13.76 8.89
N ILE A 43 28.78 -13.88 9.71
CA ILE A 43 30.05 -14.50 9.31
C ILE A 43 29.87 -15.99 9.03
N CYS A 44 29.08 -16.71 9.82
CA CYS A 44 28.71 -18.09 9.54
C CYS A 44 27.97 -18.26 8.19
N ARG A 45 27.12 -17.29 7.80
CA ARG A 45 26.48 -17.31 6.47
C ARG A 45 27.52 -17.10 5.36
N TRP A 46 28.42 -16.12 5.50
CA TRP A 46 29.47 -15.87 4.51
C TRP A 46 30.42 -17.06 4.35
N ALA A 47 30.78 -17.73 5.43
CA ALA A 47 31.59 -18.95 5.37
C ALA A 47 30.88 -20.05 4.56
N ARG A 48 29.57 -20.23 4.73
CA ARG A 48 28.75 -21.19 3.96
C ARG A 48 28.62 -20.78 2.49
N HIS A 49 28.55 -19.47 2.20
CA HIS A 49 28.54 -18.95 0.83
C HIS A 49 29.87 -19.23 0.13
N LEU A 50 30.99 -19.03 0.82
CA LEU A 50 32.31 -19.35 0.30
C LEU A 50 32.48 -20.86 0.06
N GLU A 51 32.00 -21.71 0.98
CA GLU A 51 32.00 -23.17 0.81
C GLU A 51 31.23 -23.57 -0.47
N CYS A 52 30.01 -23.03 -0.66
CA CYS A 52 29.19 -23.25 -1.87
C CYS A 52 29.91 -22.82 -3.15
N LEU A 53 30.56 -21.65 -3.11
CA LEU A 53 31.31 -21.13 -4.26
C LEU A 53 32.51 -22.03 -4.60
N LEU A 54 33.30 -22.45 -3.60
CA LEU A 54 34.46 -23.33 -3.79
C LEU A 54 34.05 -24.70 -4.33
N GLU A 55 33.00 -25.31 -3.78
CA GLU A 55 32.43 -26.57 -4.29
C GLU A 55 32.02 -26.45 -5.76
N SER A 56 31.43 -25.31 -6.13
CA SER A 56 30.99 -25.04 -7.50
C SER A 56 32.16 -24.84 -8.47
N ILE A 57 33.24 -24.15 -8.05
CA ILE A 57 34.46 -23.99 -8.84
C ILE A 57 35.11 -25.34 -9.14
N VAL A 58 35.21 -26.21 -8.12
CA VAL A 58 35.82 -27.55 -8.28
C VAL A 58 34.97 -28.42 -9.21
N THR A 59 33.64 -28.32 -9.10
CA THR A 59 32.72 -29.12 -9.90
C THR A 59 32.68 -28.66 -11.36
N ASN A 60 32.75 -27.35 -11.63
CA ASN A 60 32.64 -26.77 -12.97
C ASN A 60 33.72 -25.69 -13.22
N PRO A 61 34.99 -26.06 -13.43
CA PRO A 61 36.11 -25.11 -13.48
C PRO A 61 36.07 -24.15 -14.69
N GLU A 62 35.36 -24.51 -15.77
CA GLU A 62 35.20 -23.66 -16.96
C GLU A 62 34.02 -22.66 -16.84
N GLN A 63 33.19 -22.79 -15.80
CA GLN A 63 32.06 -21.91 -15.61
C GLN A 63 32.53 -20.49 -15.28
N ARG A 64 31.88 -19.50 -15.92
CA ARG A 64 32.16 -18.08 -15.64
C ARG A 64 31.82 -17.77 -14.19
N VAL A 65 32.74 -17.10 -13.49
CA VAL A 65 32.63 -16.76 -12.07
C VAL A 65 31.30 -16.11 -11.71
N GLY A 66 30.81 -15.18 -12.54
CA GLY A 66 29.54 -14.47 -12.29
C GLY A 66 28.27 -15.33 -12.36
N PHE A 67 28.37 -16.60 -12.78
CA PHE A 67 27.25 -17.56 -12.80
C PHE A 67 27.39 -18.66 -11.76
N LEU A 68 28.47 -18.66 -10.97
CA LEU A 68 28.63 -19.64 -9.90
C LEU A 68 27.63 -19.31 -8.77
N PRO A 69 26.95 -20.32 -8.21
CA PRO A 69 25.99 -20.08 -7.14
C PRO A 69 26.73 -19.66 -5.87
N LEU A 70 26.23 -18.59 -5.25
CA LEU A 70 26.68 -18.15 -3.92
C LEU A 70 25.79 -18.72 -2.82
N LEU A 71 24.50 -18.90 -3.12
CA LEU A 71 23.47 -19.38 -2.20
C LEU A 71 23.34 -20.90 -2.27
N ARG A 72 23.18 -21.54 -1.11
CA ARG A 72 22.79 -22.96 -1.04
C ARG A 72 21.31 -23.15 -1.31
N SER A 73 20.92 -24.40 -1.60
CA SER A 73 19.53 -24.80 -1.82
C SER A 73 18.60 -24.37 -0.70
N GLU A 74 19.03 -24.45 0.56
CA GLU A 74 18.18 -24.15 1.72
C GLU A 74 17.89 -22.64 1.82
N GLU A 75 18.91 -21.80 1.63
CA GLU A 75 18.75 -20.35 1.66
C GLU A 75 17.96 -19.86 0.44
N LEU A 76 18.22 -20.44 -0.73
CA LEU A 76 17.45 -20.15 -1.94
C LEU A 76 15.96 -20.51 -1.76
N HIS A 77 15.68 -21.68 -1.16
CA HIS A 77 14.31 -22.08 -0.83
C HIS A 77 13.66 -21.13 0.17
N GLN A 78 14.40 -20.66 1.18
CA GLN A 78 13.89 -19.69 2.14
C GLN A 78 13.49 -18.37 1.47
N LEU A 79 14.37 -17.82 0.62
CA LEU A 79 14.17 -16.55 -0.08
C LEU A 79 13.05 -16.62 -1.13
N LEU A 80 12.99 -17.69 -1.90
CA LEU A 80 12.07 -17.80 -3.03
C LEU A 80 10.71 -18.41 -2.66
N VAL A 81 10.68 -19.30 -1.66
CA VAL A 81 9.48 -20.10 -1.33
C VAL A 81 9.00 -19.81 0.08
N SER A 82 9.80 -20.06 1.12
CA SER A 82 9.31 -20.01 2.50
C SER A 82 8.77 -18.64 2.93
N TRP A 83 9.49 -17.56 2.60
CA TRP A 83 9.04 -16.18 2.89
C TRP A 83 7.91 -15.70 1.98
N ASN A 84 7.72 -16.36 0.83
CA ASN A 84 6.71 -16.06 -0.17
C ASN A 84 5.53 -17.04 -0.15
N ASN A 85 5.45 -17.90 0.87
CA ASN A 85 4.31 -18.80 1.08
C ASN A 85 3.13 -18.03 1.69
N THR A 86 2.55 -17.12 0.90
CA THR A 86 1.52 -16.16 1.32
C THR A 86 0.14 -16.49 0.78
N GLN A 87 -0.02 -17.64 0.11
CA GLN A 87 -1.26 -17.99 -0.55
C GLN A 87 -2.40 -18.17 0.44
N ILE A 88 -3.49 -17.43 0.23
CA ILE A 88 -4.76 -17.61 0.95
C ILE A 88 -5.91 -17.59 -0.03
N ASP A 89 -6.99 -18.30 0.32
CA ASP A 89 -8.24 -18.20 -0.40
C ASP A 89 -8.88 -16.82 -0.19
N TYR A 90 -9.44 -16.27 -1.27
CA TYR A 90 -10.22 -15.04 -1.25
C TYR A 90 -11.35 -15.11 -2.28
N PRO A 91 -12.39 -14.26 -2.19
CA PRO A 91 -13.49 -14.26 -3.15
C PRO A 91 -13.05 -13.82 -4.56
N GLN A 92 -12.62 -14.77 -5.39
CA GLN A 92 -12.12 -14.52 -6.75
C GLN A 92 -13.23 -14.17 -7.75
N ASP A 93 -14.49 -14.40 -7.39
CA ASP A 93 -15.69 -14.17 -8.19
C ASP A 93 -16.36 -12.82 -7.93
N LYS A 94 -15.80 -12.00 -7.02
CA LYS A 94 -16.40 -10.74 -6.58
C LYS A 94 -15.62 -9.51 -7.02
N CYS A 95 -16.36 -8.43 -7.18
CA CYS A 95 -15.89 -7.06 -7.30
C CYS A 95 -16.02 -6.33 -5.96
N ILE A 96 -15.20 -5.31 -5.73
CA ILE A 96 -15.12 -4.61 -4.44
C ILE A 96 -16.47 -4.00 -3.98
N HIS A 97 -17.25 -3.46 -4.92
CA HIS A 97 -18.56 -2.86 -4.61
C HIS A 97 -19.59 -3.91 -4.15
N GLN A 98 -19.37 -5.19 -4.43
CA GLN A 98 -20.20 -6.28 -3.92
C GLN A 98 -19.89 -6.56 -2.45
N LEU A 99 -18.63 -6.45 -2.01
CA LEU A 99 -18.27 -6.57 -0.59
C LEU A 99 -18.89 -5.43 0.24
N PHE A 100 -18.91 -4.21 -0.31
CA PHE A 100 -19.69 -3.12 0.27
C PHE A 100 -21.19 -3.46 0.35
N ALA A 101 -21.80 -3.95 -0.74
CA ALA A 101 -23.22 -4.30 -0.76
C ALA A 101 -23.59 -5.43 0.22
N GLU A 102 -22.65 -6.32 0.57
CA GLU A 102 -22.82 -7.31 1.64
C GLU A 102 -22.94 -6.65 3.01
N GLN A 103 -22.12 -5.63 3.30
CA GLN A 103 -22.22 -4.87 4.55
C GLN A 103 -23.53 -4.10 4.64
N VAL A 104 -24.03 -3.55 3.53
CA VAL A 104 -25.33 -2.86 3.48
C VAL A 104 -26.47 -3.77 3.97
N LYS A 105 -26.42 -5.07 3.66
CA LYS A 105 -27.43 -6.03 4.14
C LYS A 105 -27.32 -6.33 5.64
N GLN A 106 -26.13 -6.23 6.21
CA GLN A 106 -25.84 -6.60 7.61
C GLN A 106 -25.90 -5.40 8.57
N ARG A 107 -25.75 -4.18 8.04
CA ARG A 107 -25.51 -2.94 8.78
C ARG A 107 -26.28 -1.76 8.16
N SER A 108 -27.48 -2.00 7.64
CA SER A 108 -28.25 -1.03 6.85
C SER A 108 -28.34 0.35 7.49
N ASP A 109 -28.65 0.39 8.78
CA ASP A 109 -28.96 1.61 9.52
C ASP A 109 -27.73 2.21 10.23
N ASN A 110 -26.59 1.51 10.17
CA ASN A 110 -25.33 2.02 10.71
C ASN A 110 -24.82 3.17 9.86
N ILE A 111 -24.11 4.11 10.48
CA ILE A 111 -23.44 5.20 9.78
C ILE A 111 -22.26 4.65 8.98
N ALA A 112 -22.26 4.91 7.67
CA ALA A 112 -21.19 4.52 6.75
C ALA A 112 -20.13 5.60 6.61
N VAL A 113 -20.53 6.87 6.46
CA VAL A 113 -19.60 7.99 6.24
C VAL A 113 -19.99 9.18 7.10
N VAL A 114 -18.99 9.85 7.68
CA VAL A 114 -19.15 11.12 8.39
C VAL A 114 -18.19 12.16 7.83
N PHE A 115 -18.68 13.38 7.63
CA PHE A 115 -17.89 14.56 7.30
C PHE A 115 -18.49 15.81 7.93
N GLY A 116 -17.82 16.38 8.93
CA GLY A 116 -18.38 17.49 9.71
C GLY A 116 -19.70 17.11 10.37
N ASN A 117 -20.76 17.85 10.08
CA ASN A 117 -22.11 17.58 10.60
C ASN A 117 -22.93 16.65 9.69
N GLU A 118 -22.38 16.23 8.55
CA GLU A 118 -23.05 15.35 7.62
C GLU A 118 -22.71 13.89 7.92
N GLN A 119 -23.74 13.05 7.92
CA GLN A 119 -23.62 11.62 8.09
C GLN A 119 -24.57 10.89 7.14
N ILE A 120 -24.16 9.74 6.64
CA ILE A 120 -24.99 8.90 5.80
C ILE A 120 -24.92 7.45 6.27
N THR A 121 -26.06 6.77 6.25
CA THR A 121 -26.13 5.34 6.58
C THR A 121 -25.60 4.48 5.44
N TYR A 122 -25.29 3.21 5.72
CA TYR A 122 -24.96 2.23 4.68
C TYR A 122 -26.07 2.10 3.63
N TRP A 123 -27.33 2.06 4.06
CA TRP A 123 -28.46 1.94 3.16
C TRP A 123 -28.64 3.17 2.28
N ASP A 124 -28.58 4.39 2.85
CA ASP A 124 -28.73 5.62 2.08
C ASP A 124 -27.57 5.83 1.10
N LEU A 125 -26.33 5.53 1.52
CA LEU A 125 -25.17 5.60 0.64
C LEU A 125 -25.32 4.62 -0.53
N ASN A 126 -25.72 3.39 -0.26
CA ASN A 126 -25.95 2.38 -1.28
C ASN A 126 -27.08 2.76 -2.24
N ALA A 127 -28.20 3.26 -1.71
CA ALA A 127 -29.33 3.69 -2.51
C ALA A 127 -28.96 4.85 -3.45
N LYS A 128 -28.30 5.89 -2.93
CA LYS A 128 -27.82 7.02 -3.73
C LYS A 128 -26.82 6.59 -4.80
N ALA A 129 -25.88 5.70 -4.44
CA ALA A 129 -24.93 5.15 -5.38
C ALA A 129 -25.60 4.29 -6.46
N ASN A 130 -26.64 3.52 -6.14
CA ASN A 130 -27.41 2.74 -7.11
C ASN A 130 -28.17 3.65 -8.09
N GLN A 131 -28.79 4.72 -7.60
CA GLN A 131 -29.47 5.71 -8.45
C GLN A 131 -28.51 6.35 -9.44
N LEU A 132 -27.34 6.79 -8.96
CA LEU A 132 -26.28 7.30 -9.82
C LEU A 132 -25.81 6.24 -10.80
N ALA A 133 -25.64 5.00 -10.37
CA ALA A 133 -25.18 3.92 -11.24
C ALA A 133 -26.13 3.63 -12.41
N TYR A 134 -27.46 3.63 -12.19
CA TYR A 134 -28.44 3.50 -13.28
C TYR A 134 -28.34 4.65 -14.28
N TYR A 135 -28.21 5.89 -13.76
CA TYR A 135 -28.03 7.06 -14.60
C TYR A 135 -26.75 6.96 -15.44
N LEU A 136 -25.62 6.59 -14.82
CA LEU A 136 -24.34 6.40 -15.51
C LEU A 136 -24.40 5.29 -16.57
N GLN A 137 -25.10 4.18 -16.30
CA GLN A 137 -25.32 3.13 -17.31
C GLN A 137 -26.11 3.66 -18.52
N SER A 138 -27.08 4.56 -18.32
CA SER A 138 -27.81 5.20 -19.42
C SER A 138 -26.91 6.10 -20.29
N LEU A 139 -25.80 6.58 -19.72
CA LEU A 139 -24.77 7.36 -20.42
C LEU A 139 -23.67 6.50 -21.04
N GLY A 140 -23.76 5.17 -20.95
CA GLY A 140 -22.82 4.23 -21.56
C GLY A 140 -21.70 3.74 -20.63
N VAL A 141 -21.75 4.03 -19.33
CA VAL A 141 -20.77 3.50 -18.38
C VAL A 141 -20.96 1.99 -18.21
N GLY A 142 -19.85 1.25 -18.26
CA GLY A 142 -19.78 -0.20 -18.13
C GLY A 142 -18.35 -0.66 -17.87
N PRO A 143 -18.07 -1.98 -17.96
CA PRO A 143 -16.74 -2.55 -17.69
C PRO A 143 -15.62 -1.82 -18.44
N ASP A 144 -14.55 -1.49 -17.72
CA ASP A 144 -13.34 -0.81 -18.21
C ASP A 144 -13.56 0.62 -18.76
N VAL A 145 -14.78 1.17 -18.67
CA VAL A 145 -15.02 2.60 -18.96
C VAL A 145 -14.49 3.44 -17.80
N ILE A 146 -13.51 4.29 -18.09
CA ILE A 146 -12.94 5.21 -17.10
C ILE A 146 -13.84 6.45 -17.00
N VAL A 147 -14.28 6.76 -15.77
CA VAL A 147 -15.06 7.95 -15.44
C VAL A 147 -14.23 8.83 -14.53
N GLY A 148 -13.94 10.06 -14.96
CA GLY A 148 -13.28 11.04 -14.12
C GLY A 148 -14.20 11.47 -12.99
N ILE A 149 -13.64 11.74 -11.81
CA ILE A 149 -14.39 12.31 -10.69
C ILE A 149 -13.55 13.41 -10.04
N CYS A 150 -14.08 14.64 -10.07
CA CYS A 150 -13.47 15.84 -9.54
C CYS A 150 -14.46 16.51 -8.59
N ILE A 151 -14.52 16.00 -7.35
CA ILE A 151 -15.42 16.47 -6.30
C ILE A 151 -14.57 16.70 -5.06
N GLU A 152 -14.80 17.81 -4.35
CA GLU A 152 -14.19 18.06 -3.06
C GLU A 152 -14.57 16.97 -2.05
N ARG A 153 -13.80 16.87 -0.97
CA ARG A 153 -14.07 15.90 0.10
C ARG A 153 -15.47 16.14 0.67
N SER A 154 -16.36 15.18 0.48
CA SER A 154 -17.73 15.21 1.00
C SER A 154 -18.35 13.80 0.97
N VAL A 155 -19.59 13.66 1.45
CA VAL A 155 -20.36 12.42 1.32
C VAL A 155 -20.67 12.10 -0.16
N GLU A 156 -20.96 13.12 -0.95
CA GLU A 156 -21.26 13.02 -2.38
C GLU A 156 -20.08 12.44 -3.18
N MET A 157 -18.84 12.71 -2.77
CA MET A 157 -17.65 12.10 -3.36
C MET A 157 -17.71 10.55 -3.28
N LEU A 158 -18.18 10.00 -2.15
CA LEU A 158 -18.34 8.55 -1.97
C LEU A 158 -19.55 8.02 -2.73
N VAL A 159 -20.63 8.79 -2.84
CA VAL A 159 -21.77 8.46 -3.72
C VAL A 159 -21.30 8.36 -5.17
N GLY A 160 -20.51 9.33 -5.63
CA GLY A 160 -19.90 9.38 -6.95
C GLY A 160 -19.02 8.17 -7.24
N LEU A 161 -18.06 7.90 -6.36
CA LEU A 161 -17.14 6.77 -6.46
C LEU A 161 -17.90 5.43 -6.51
N LEU A 162 -18.79 5.18 -5.56
CA LEU A 162 -19.53 3.92 -5.51
C LEU A 162 -20.50 3.79 -6.67
N GLY A 163 -21.10 4.89 -7.13
CA GLY A 163 -21.97 4.93 -8.31
C GLY A 163 -21.23 4.55 -9.59
N ILE A 164 -20.00 5.02 -9.79
CA ILE A 164 -19.14 4.62 -10.91
C ILE A 164 -18.87 3.10 -10.86
N LEU A 165 -18.41 2.60 -9.71
CA LEU A 165 -18.10 1.18 -9.53
C LEU A 165 -19.32 0.28 -9.75
N LYS A 166 -20.51 0.71 -9.28
CA LYS A 166 -21.78 -0.01 -9.43
C LYS A 166 -22.34 0.07 -10.85
N ALA A 167 -22.12 1.18 -11.57
CA ALA A 167 -22.43 1.28 -13.00
C ALA A 167 -21.59 0.28 -13.81
N GLY A 168 -20.39 0.01 -13.30
CA GLY A 168 -19.43 -0.96 -13.81
C GLY A 168 -18.16 -0.33 -14.37
N GLY A 169 -18.02 0.99 -14.27
CA GLY A 169 -16.83 1.71 -14.70
C GLY A 169 -15.74 1.74 -13.63
N ALA A 170 -14.57 2.23 -14.04
CA ALA A 170 -13.47 2.54 -13.15
C ALA A 170 -13.43 4.05 -12.88
N TYR A 171 -13.16 4.46 -11.64
CA TYR A 171 -13.03 5.88 -11.35
C TYR A 171 -11.58 6.35 -11.52
N LEU A 172 -11.43 7.57 -12.04
CA LEU A 172 -10.17 8.30 -12.06
C LEU A 172 -10.31 9.52 -11.15
N PRO A 173 -9.68 9.53 -9.95
CA PRO A 173 -9.82 10.62 -9.00
C PRO A 173 -8.96 11.82 -9.39
N LEU A 174 -9.61 12.98 -9.49
CA LEU A 174 -8.99 14.28 -9.77
C LEU A 174 -9.13 15.17 -8.54
N ASP A 175 -8.00 15.58 -7.94
CA ASP A 175 -8.02 16.51 -6.80
C ASP A 175 -8.32 17.94 -7.30
N PRO A 176 -9.43 18.57 -6.88
CA PRO A 176 -9.75 19.93 -7.29
C PRO A 176 -8.70 20.97 -6.84
N SER A 177 -7.79 20.64 -5.91
CA SER A 177 -6.68 21.54 -5.55
C SER A 177 -5.51 21.51 -6.53
N TYR A 178 -5.52 20.63 -7.54
CA TYR A 178 -4.47 20.63 -8.55
C TYR A 178 -4.55 21.85 -9.47
N PRO A 179 -3.40 22.34 -9.98
CA PRO A 179 -3.39 23.36 -11.01
C PRO A 179 -4.20 22.94 -12.24
N ARG A 180 -4.85 23.92 -12.89
CA ARG A 180 -5.71 23.70 -14.06
C ARG A 180 -4.99 22.91 -15.17
N ASP A 181 -3.74 23.25 -15.45
CA ASP A 181 -2.94 22.59 -16.49
C ASP A 181 -2.67 21.11 -16.17
N ARG A 182 -2.52 20.78 -14.89
CA ARG A 182 -2.37 19.40 -14.44
C ARG A 182 -3.68 18.63 -14.65
N LEU A 183 -4.81 19.21 -14.29
CA LEU A 183 -6.13 18.60 -14.53
C LEU A 183 -6.39 18.40 -16.03
N ALA A 184 -6.01 19.37 -16.87
CA ALA A 184 -6.10 19.25 -18.32
C ALA A 184 -5.27 18.10 -18.88
N TYR A 185 -4.01 18.00 -18.46
CA TYR A 185 -3.16 16.89 -18.84
C TYR A 185 -3.76 15.53 -18.46
N LEU A 186 -4.24 15.39 -17.21
CA LEU A 186 -4.81 14.12 -16.74
C LEU A 186 -6.07 13.73 -17.53
N LEU A 187 -6.94 14.69 -17.83
CA LEU A 187 -8.16 14.47 -18.61
C LEU A 187 -7.85 14.12 -20.08
N GLU A 188 -6.85 14.76 -20.68
CA GLU A 188 -6.43 14.48 -22.06
C GLU A 188 -5.74 13.11 -22.18
N ASP A 189 -4.79 12.83 -21.29
CA ASP A 189 -3.98 11.61 -21.33
C ASP A 189 -4.80 10.34 -21.02
N SER A 190 -5.79 10.45 -20.13
CA SER A 190 -6.65 9.33 -19.74
C SER A 190 -7.78 9.03 -20.74
N GLY A 191 -7.99 9.89 -21.74
CA GLY A 191 -9.08 9.73 -22.71
C GLY A 191 -10.49 9.73 -22.11
N VAL A 192 -10.67 10.26 -20.88
CA VAL A 192 -11.95 10.25 -20.17
C VAL A 192 -13.01 11.02 -20.98
N THR A 193 -14.14 10.37 -21.24
CA THR A 193 -15.26 10.96 -22.00
C THR A 193 -16.42 11.42 -21.11
N LEU A 194 -16.40 11.04 -19.83
CA LEU A 194 -17.43 11.37 -18.84
C LEU A 194 -16.78 11.79 -17.51
N LEU A 195 -17.19 12.95 -16.98
CA LEU A 195 -16.63 13.53 -15.76
C LEU A 195 -17.75 13.86 -14.76
N LEU A 196 -17.63 13.33 -13.54
CA LEU A 196 -18.45 13.72 -12.40
C LEU A 196 -17.83 14.93 -11.70
N VAL A 197 -18.64 15.96 -11.46
CA VAL A 197 -18.23 17.19 -10.77
C VAL A 197 -19.30 17.65 -9.78
N SER A 198 -18.92 18.58 -8.91
CA SER A 198 -19.87 19.47 -8.22
C SER A 198 -19.74 20.90 -8.77
N GLU A 199 -20.74 21.74 -8.54
CA GLU A 199 -20.73 23.15 -8.91
C GLU A 199 -19.49 23.88 -8.39
N LYS A 200 -19.06 23.58 -7.16
CA LYS A 200 -17.84 24.17 -6.57
C LYS A 200 -16.56 23.75 -7.30
N SER A 201 -16.53 22.54 -7.85
CA SER A 201 -15.33 21.96 -8.47
C SER A 201 -15.15 22.38 -9.93
N VAL A 202 -16.25 22.70 -10.62
CA VAL A 202 -16.24 22.99 -12.07
C VAL A 202 -15.38 24.20 -12.45
N VAL A 203 -15.31 25.20 -11.56
CA VAL A 203 -14.60 26.47 -11.79
C VAL A 203 -13.10 26.26 -12.07
N ARG A 204 -12.55 25.12 -11.62
CA ARG A 204 -11.13 24.81 -11.74
C ARG A 204 -10.78 23.94 -12.95
N LEU A 205 -11.80 23.50 -13.70
CA LEU A 205 -11.59 22.60 -14.83
C LEU A 205 -11.20 23.38 -16.11
N PRO A 206 -10.35 22.78 -16.97
CA PRO A 206 -10.15 23.27 -18.32
C PRO A 206 -11.44 23.16 -19.15
N GLU A 207 -11.59 24.02 -20.15
CA GLU A 207 -12.62 23.80 -21.17
C GLU A 207 -12.31 22.50 -21.89
N SER A 208 -13.28 21.61 -21.98
CA SER A 208 -13.11 20.31 -22.63
C SER A 208 -14.41 19.86 -23.30
N LYS A 209 -14.30 18.95 -24.26
CA LYS A 209 -15.47 18.32 -24.93
C LYS A 209 -16.04 17.15 -24.13
N ILE A 210 -15.58 16.96 -22.89
CA ILE A 210 -15.96 15.85 -22.03
C ILE A 210 -17.39 16.07 -21.58
N ARG A 211 -18.21 15.01 -21.57
CA ARG A 211 -19.54 15.09 -21.00
C ARG A 211 -19.41 15.26 -19.48
N VAL A 212 -19.98 16.33 -18.96
CA VAL A 212 -19.97 16.62 -17.51
C VAL A 212 -21.33 16.24 -16.92
N VAL A 213 -21.30 15.60 -15.76
CA VAL A 213 -22.47 15.36 -14.91
C VAL A 213 -22.22 16.09 -13.59
N PHE A 214 -23.13 17.02 -13.27
CA PHE A 214 -23.08 17.80 -12.05
C PHE A 214 -23.87 17.06 -10.98
N LEU A 215 -23.17 16.44 -10.03
CA LEU A 215 -23.80 15.54 -9.06
C LEU A 215 -24.84 16.24 -8.19
N ASP A 216 -24.69 17.54 -7.96
CA ASP A 216 -25.63 18.43 -7.27
C ASP A 216 -26.80 18.87 -8.15
N GLN A 217 -26.54 19.35 -9.38
CA GLN A 217 -27.57 19.91 -10.25
C GLN A 217 -28.42 18.82 -10.95
N ASP A 218 -27.80 17.71 -11.34
CA ASP A 218 -28.48 16.60 -12.02
C ASP A 218 -29.19 15.65 -11.04
N TRP A 219 -29.03 15.87 -9.72
CA TRP A 219 -29.61 15.01 -8.68
C TRP A 219 -31.13 14.79 -8.81
N PRO A 220 -31.96 15.80 -9.16
CA PRO A 220 -33.40 15.60 -9.36
C PRO A 220 -33.75 14.60 -10.48
N VAL A 221 -32.86 14.42 -11.46
CA VAL A 221 -33.00 13.41 -12.52
C VAL A 221 -32.41 12.07 -12.06
N ILE A 222 -31.22 12.10 -11.45
CA ILE A 222 -30.53 10.90 -10.96
C ILE A 222 -31.41 10.15 -9.94
N SER A 223 -32.01 10.87 -9.00
CA SER A 223 -32.84 10.32 -7.92
C SER A 223 -34.17 9.71 -8.36
N GLN A 224 -34.56 9.83 -9.63
CA GLN A 224 -35.72 9.12 -10.19
C GLN A 224 -35.41 7.66 -10.52
N ASN A 225 -34.12 7.29 -10.61
CA ASN A 225 -33.71 5.92 -10.85
C ASN A 225 -33.97 5.01 -9.64
N SER A 226 -33.90 3.70 -9.87
CA SER A 226 -34.11 2.72 -8.81
C SER A 226 -33.01 2.79 -7.73
N ARG A 227 -33.43 2.56 -6.48
CA ARG A 227 -32.55 2.46 -5.32
C ARG A 227 -31.97 1.05 -5.14
N GLU A 228 -32.51 0.07 -5.86
CA GLU A 228 -32.11 -1.33 -5.76
C GLU A 228 -30.75 -1.59 -6.41
N ASN A 229 -30.05 -2.62 -5.95
CA ASN A 229 -28.77 -3.01 -6.54
C ASN A 229 -28.95 -3.43 -8.00
N LEU A 230 -28.03 -2.99 -8.85
CA LEU A 230 -28.04 -3.28 -10.29
C LEU A 230 -27.62 -4.74 -10.55
N ALA A 231 -28.02 -5.25 -11.71
CA ALA A 231 -27.48 -6.50 -12.23
C ALA A 231 -25.97 -6.36 -12.52
N LEU A 232 -25.20 -7.38 -12.16
CA LEU A 232 -23.75 -7.39 -12.31
C LEU A 232 -23.36 -7.41 -13.80
N ARG A 233 -22.58 -6.41 -14.22
CA ARG A 233 -21.95 -6.36 -15.55
C ARG A 233 -20.43 -6.48 -15.51
N THR A 234 -19.83 -6.14 -14.37
CA THR A 234 -18.39 -6.21 -14.14
C THR A 234 -17.95 -7.60 -13.79
N LYS A 235 -16.70 -7.90 -14.15
CA LYS A 235 -16.00 -9.12 -13.74
C LYS A 235 -14.89 -8.74 -12.76
N PRO A 236 -14.37 -9.69 -11.97
CA PRO A 236 -13.21 -9.46 -11.11
C PRO A 236 -11.99 -8.91 -11.86
N ALA A 237 -11.82 -9.26 -13.14
CA ALA A 237 -10.77 -8.72 -13.97
C ALA A 237 -11.05 -7.32 -14.52
N SER A 238 -12.26 -6.75 -14.37
CA SER A 238 -12.56 -5.37 -14.81
C SER A 238 -11.84 -4.34 -13.95
N LEU A 239 -11.55 -3.16 -14.53
CA LEU A 239 -10.95 -2.05 -13.82
C LEU A 239 -11.84 -1.55 -12.68
N ALA A 240 -11.23 -1.32 -11.53
CA ALA A 240 -11.84 -0.66 -10.38
C ALA A 240 -11.48 0.83 -10.35
N TYR A 241 -10.21 1.16 -10.58
CA TYR A 241 -9.75 2.54 -10.59
C TYR A 241 -8.50 2.73 -11.44
N VAL A 242 -8.26 3.98 -11.81
CA VAL A 242 -7.01 4.43 -12.43
C VAL A 242 -6.44 5.58 -11.62
N ILE A 243 -5.21 5.45 -11.13
CA ILE A 243 -4.55 6.51 -10.34
C ILE A 243 -3.26 6.95 -11.02
N TYR A 244 -3.11 8.27 -11.17
CA TYR A 244 -1.94 8.85 -11.82
C TYR A 244 -0.79 9.07 -10.85
N THR A 245 0.36 8.46 -11.15
CA THR A 245 1.61 8.68 -10.41
C THR A 245 2.45 9.74 -11.10
N SER A 246 3.42 10.35 -10.40
CA SER A 246 4.24 11.46 -10.93
C SER A 246 5.11 11.08 -12.15
N GLY A 247 5.35 9.78 -12.37
CA GLY A 247 6.09 9.25 -13.52
C GLY A 247 7.57 9.63 -13.52
N SER A 248 8.46 8.63 -13.63
CA SER A 248 9.92 8.85 -13.61
C SER A 248 10.50 9.56 -14.85
N THR A 249 9.65 9.82 -15.85
CA THR A 249 9.94 10.62 -17.06
C THR A 249 9.44 12.06 -16.95
N GLY A 250 8.91 12.46 -15.78
CA GLY A 250 8.29 13.77 -15.55
C GLY A 250 6.86 13.90 -16.09
N LYS A 251 6.37 12.87 -16.79
CA LYS A 251 4.99 12.79 -17.29
C LYS A 251 4.20 11.80 -16.43
N PRO A 252 3.12 12.23 -15.78
CA PRO A 252 2.28 11.33 -15.01
C PRO A 252 1.73 10.17 -15.85
N LYS A 253 1.58 8.99 -15.24
CA LYS A 253 1.02 7.78 -15.88
C LYS A 253 -0.12 7.22 -15.04
N GLY A 254 -1.21 6.82 -15.67
CA GLY A 254 -2.34 6.19 -14.97
C GLY A 254 -2.06 4.72 -14.68
N VAL A 255 -2.07 4.31 -13.42
CA VAL A 255 -1.95 2.90 -13.02
C VAL A 255 -3.34 2.27 -13.00
N GLU A 256 -3.54 1.23 -13.79
CA GLU A 256 -4.83 0.55 -13.93
C GLU A 256 -4.97 -0.62 -12.97
N ILE A 257 -5.92 -0.55 -12.04
CA ILE A 257 -6.12 -1.57 -11.00
C ILE A 257 -7.44 -2.30 -11.20
N GLU A 258 -7.38 -3.62 -11.19
CA GLU A 258 -8.54 -4.49 -11.34
C GLU A 258 -9.26 -4.74 -10.01
N HIS A 259 -10.54 -5.08 -10.09
CA HIS A 259 -11.34 -5.44 -8.93
C HIS A 259 -10.76 -6.60 -8.12
N LYS A 260 -10.23 -7.64 -8.76
CA LYS A 260 -9.65 -8.82 -8.10
C LYS A 260 -8.43 -8.45 -7.24
N SER A 261 -7.61 -7.51 -7.70
CA SER A 261 -6.42 -7.03 -6.99
C SER A 261 -6.84 -6.28 -5.73
N LEU A 262 -7.86 -5.42 -5.84
CA LEU A 262 -8.39 -4.67 -4.71
C LEU A 262 -9.15 -5.54 -3.69
N VAL A 263 -9.89 -6.56 -4.16
CA VAL A 263 -10.54 -7.54 -3.28
C VAL A 263 -9.51 -8.38 -2.53
N ASN A 264 -8.42 -8.78 -3.19
CA ASN A 264 -7.30 -9.45 -2.52
C ASN A 264 -6.67 -8.55 -1.45
N ALA A 265 -6.35 -7.30 -1.79
CA ALA A 265 -5.78 -6.35 -0.84
C ALA A 265 -6.68 -6.17 0.39
N TYR A 266 -8.00 -6.06 0.19
CA TYR A 266 -8.97 -6.03 1.30
C TYR A 266 -8.86 -7.25 2.22
N ARG A 267 -8.84 -8.47 1.67
CA ARG A 267 -8.73 -9.69 2.48
C ARG A 267 -7.38 -9.81 3.18
N ALA A 268 -6.32 -9.36 2.53
CA ALA A 268 -5.00 -9.30 3.15
C ALA A 268 -4.98 -8.35 4.35
N TRP A 269 -5.54 -7.14 4.24
CA TRP A 269 -5.67 -6.21 5.38
C TRP A 269 -6.63 -6.73 6.44
N GLU A 270 -7.75 -7.33 6.05
CA GLU A 270 -8.72 -7.88 7.01
C GLU A 270 -8.05 -8.91 7.94
N GLN A 271 -7.26 -9.82 7.38
CA GLN A 271 -6.48 -10.80 8.15
C GLN A 271 -5.33 -10.14 8.90
N ALA A 272 -4.49 -9.37 8.19
CA ALA A 272 -3.27 -8.82 8.75
C ALA A 272 -3.56 -7.79 9.84
N TYR A 273 -4.53 -6.90 9.65
CA TYR A 273 -4.88 -5.84 10.60
C TYR A 273 -6.00 -6.23 11.56
N GLN A 274 -6.63 -7.40 11.37
CA GLN A 274 -7.76 -7.85 12.19
C GLN A 274 -8.89 -6.80 12.21
N LEU A 275 -9.31 -6.35 11.01
CA LEU A 275 -10.29 -5.27 10.83
C LEU A 275 -11.71 -5.62 11.34
N ARG A 276 -11.90 -6.72 12.06
CA ARG A 276 -13.21 -7.14 12.58
C ARG A 276 -13.10 -7.63 14.04
N PRO A 277 -13.88 -7.07 14.98
CA PRO A 277 -14.77 -5.91 14.82
C PRO A 277 -14.01 -4.58 14.82
N GLN A 278 -14.16 -3.79 13.76
CA GLN A 278 -13.70 -2.39 13.68
C GLN A 278 -14.91 -1.46 13.71
N ASN A 279 -14.78 -0.32 14.39
CA ASN A 279 -15.87 0.64 14.55
C ASN A 279 -15.75 1.81 13.57
N SER A 280 -14.55 2.40 13.43
CA SER A 280 -14.39 3.70 12.77
C SER A 280 -12.98 3.88 12.21
N HIS A 281 -12.91 4.22 10.93
CA HIS A 281 -11.66 4.39 10.17
C HIS A 281 -11.48 5.85 9.77
N LEU A 282 -10.34 6.44 10.09
CA LEU A 282 -10.01 7.80 9.68
C LEU A 282 -9.44 7.85 8.26
N GLN A 283 -10.01 8.71 7.41
CA GLN A 283 -9.51 9.01 6.08
C GLN A 283 -8.86 10.39 6.09
N MET A 284 -7.55 10.46 5.83
CA MET A 284 -6.84 11.72 5.61
C MET A 284 -6.19 11.89 4.22
N ALA A 285 -5.85 10.78 3.54
CA ALA A 285 -5.14 10.84 2.26
C ALA A 285 -5.93 11.62 1.20
N SER A 286 -5.24 12.35 0.31
CA SER A 286 -5.89 12.99 -0.83
C SER A 286 -6.56 11.95 -1.73
N PHE A 287 -7.67 12.34 -2.35
CA PHE A 287 -8.48 11.49 -3.20
C PHE A 287 -7.71 10.94 -4.40
N SER A 288 -6.69 11.67 -4.89
CA SER A 288 -5.83 11.24 -5.99
C SER A 288 -4.69 10.31 -5.58
N PHE A 289 -4.58 9.91 -4.30
CA PHE A 289 -3.68 8.85 -3.85
C PHE A 289 -4.46 7.56 -3.58
N ASP A 290 -3.82 6.44 -3.88
CA ASP A 290 -4.36 5.09 -3.72
C ASP A 290 -4.65 4.72 -2.25
N VAL A 291 -3.94 5.32 -1.30
CA VAL A 291 -4.25 5.24 0.14
C VAL A 291 -5.69 5.68 0.46
N PHE A 292 -6.28 6.62 -0.29
CA PHE A 292 -7.70 6.94 -0.15
C PHE A 292 -8.56 5.71 -0.45
N THR A 293 -8.24 5.01 -1.54
CA THR A 293 -8.91 3.77 -1.93
C THR A 293 -8.79 2.71 -0.84
N GLY A 294 -7.59 2.50 -0.31
CA GLY A 294 -7.36 1.57 0.80
C GLY A 294 -8.21 1.89 2.04
N ASN A 295 -8.31 3.17 2.41
CA ASN A 295 -9.07 3.60 3.58
C ASN A 295 -10.58 3.35 3.46
N TRP A 296 -11.22 3.75 2.35
CA TRP A 296 -12.66 3.50 2.20
C TRP A 296 -12.95 2.01 2.07
N VAL A 297 -12.07 1.22 1.44
CA VAL A 297 -12.21 -0.23 1.33
C VAL A 297 -12.13 -0.89 2.69
N ARG A 298 -11.08 -0.60 3.48
CA ARG A 298 -10.90 -1.17 4.83
C ARG A 298 -12.08 -0.84 5.74
N ALA A 299 -12.59 0.39 5.68
CA ALA A 299 -13.73 0.83 6.47
C ALA A 299 -15.05 0.20 6.01
N LEU A 300 -15.45 0.47 4.77
CA LEU A 300 -16.81 0.18 4.31
C LEU A 300 -17.03 -1.30 3.98
N CYS A 301 -15.97 -2.04 3.64
CA CYS A 301 -16.10 -3.48 3.40
C CYS A 301 -16.04 -4.30 4.70
N SER A 302 -15.50 -3.74 5.80
CA SER A 302 -15.51 -4.36 7.13
C SER A 302 -16.78 -4.05 7.94
N GLY A 303 -17.59 -3.08 7.49
CA GLY A 303 -18.79 -2.63 8.20
C GLY A 303 -18.54 -1.46 9.16
N ALA A 304 -17.32 -0.93 9.20
CA ALA A 304 -16.95 0.24 9.99
C ALA A 304 -17.41 1.55 9.34
N LYS A 305 -17.46 2.62 10.13
CA LYS A 305 -17.70 3.98 9.64
C LYS A 305 -16.42 4.57 9.04
N LEU A 306 -16.50 5.29 7.93
CA LEU A 306 -15.42 6.08 7.36
C LEU A 306 -15.54 7.55 7.78
N VAL A 307 -14.56 8.06 8.51
CA VAL A 307 -14.51 9.46 8.97
C VAL A 307 -13.62 10.25 8.04
N LEU A 308 -14.20 11.18 7.29
CA LEU A 308 -13.45 12.04 6.39
C LEU A 308 -12.82 13.19 7.18
N CYS A 309 -11.49 13.24 7.24
CA CYS A 309 -10.76 14.33 7.90
C CYS A 309 -10.67 15.56 6.98
N PRO A 310 -11.02 16.78 7.42
CA PRO A 310 -10.74 18.01 6.69
C PRO A 310 -9.24 18.18 6.40
N LYS A 311 -8.89 18.74 5.23
CA LYS A 311 -7.47 18.83 4.79
C LYS A 311 -6.62 19.72 5.72
N ASP A 312 -7.21 20.77 6.26
CA ASP A 312 -6.59 21.71 7.20
C ASP A 312 -6.24 21.08 8.55
N PHE A 313 -6.99 20.05 8.98
CA PHE A 313 -6.74 19.39 10.26
C PHE A 313 -5.41 18.61 10.28
N LEU A 314 -4.83 18.31 9.11
CA LEU A 314 -3.52 17.64 9.01
C LEU A 314 -2.37 18.51 9.51
N LEU A 315 -2.57 19.83 9.59
CA LEU A 315 -1.62 20.80 10.15
C LEU A 315 -2.01 21.24 11.57
N GLU A 316 -3.15 20.77 12.08
CA GLU A 316 -3.72 21.17 13.37
C GLU A 316 -3.96 19.93 14.25
N PRO A 317 -2.90 19.38 14.88
CA PRO A 317 -2.96 18.08 15.56
C PRO A 317 -4.01 18.02 16.68
N GLU A 318 -4.31 19.14 17.34
CA GLU A 318 -5.41 19.25 18.31
C GLU A 318 -6.77 18.92 17.65
N LYS A 319 -7.11 19.57 16.54
CA LYS A 319 -8.39 19.33 15.83
C LYS A 319 -8.48 17.90 15.32
N LEU A 320 -7.37 17.37 14.80
CA LEU A 320 -7.27 15.97 14.36
C LEU A 320 -7.53 15.00 15.51
N TYR A 321 -6.87 15.20 16.66
CA TYR A 321 -7.06 14.36 17.84
C TYR A 321 -8.50 14.43 18.38
N GLN A 322 -9.09 15.64 18.46
CA GLN A 322 -10.48 15.81 18.88
C GLN A 322 -11.47 15.12 17.92
N LEU A 323 -11.23 15.20 16.61
CA LEU A 323 -12.03 14.47 15.63
C LEU A 323 -11.95 12.95 15.85
N MET A 324 -10.75 12.42 16.11
CA MET A 324 -10.55 10.99 16.38
C MET A 324 -11.33 10.53 17.61
N LEU A 325 -11.31 11.32 18.70
CA LEU A 325 -12.08 11.04 19.91
C LEU A 325 -13.59 11.11 19.67
N GLN A 326 -14.06 12.21 19.08
CA GLN A 326 -15.48 12.46 18.82
C GLN A 326 -16.08 11.34 17.96
N GLU A 327 -15.37 10.93 16.91
CA GLU A 327 -15.85 9.94 15.96
C GLU A 327 -15.48 8.50 16.34
N GLN A 328 -14.87 8.31 17.51
CA GLN A 328 -14.41 7.03 18.06
C GLN A 328 -13.56 6.23 17.08
N VAL A 329 -12.65 6.93 16.39
CA VAL A 329 -11.71 6.34 15.44
C VAL A 329 -10.89 5.27 16.14
N ASP A 330 -10.91 4.04 15.61
CA ASP A 330 -10.10 2.92 16.12
C ASP A 330 -9.13 2.36 15.08
N CYS A 331 -9.17 2.86 13.84
CA CYS A 331 -8.16 2.60 12.82
C CYS A 331 -7.81 3.86 12.04
N ALA A 332 -6.51 4.07 11.79
CA ALA A 332 -6.04 5.15 10.94
C ALA A 332 -4.75 4.74 10.23
N GLU A 333 -4.52 5.33 9.05
CA GLU A 333 -3.23 5.29 8.38
C GLU A 333 -2.67 6.72 8.25
N PHE A 334 -1.45 6.93 8.74
CA PHE A 334 -0.76 8.21 8.68
C PHE A 334 0.46 8.16 7.76
N VAL A 335 0.81 9.31 7.21
CA VAL A 335 2.17 9.54 6.69
C VAL A 335 3.07 10.06 7.84
N PRO A 336 4.39 9.77 7.84
CA PRO A 336 5.28 10.16 8.92
C PRO A 336 5.20 11.65 9.32
N ALA A 337 5.02 12.55 8.35
CA ALA A 337 4.89 13.99 8.62
C ALA A 337 3.68 14.32 9.53
N VAL A 338 2.51 13.71 9.30
CA VAL A 338 1.31 13.94 10.13
C VAL A 338 1.47 13.26 11.49
N MET A 339 2.06 12.06 11.51
CA MET A 339 2.36 11.34 12.74
C MET A 339 3.30 12.14 13.66
N ARG A 340 4.36 12.75 13.14
CA ARG A 340 5.29 13.58 13.92
C ARG A 340 4.59 14.73 14.64
N ASN A 341 3.77 15.48 13.91
CA ASN A 341 2.98 16.57 14.49
C ASN A 341 2.02 16.07 15.59
N LEU A 342 1.43 14.89 15.40
CA LEU A 342 0.56 14.27 16.38
C LEU A 342 1.34 13.82 17.63
N ILE A 343 2.51 13.18 17.47
CA ILE A 343 3.39 12.78 18.59
C ILE A 343 3.73 13.99 19.46
N GLU A 344 4.20 15.08 18.85
CA GLU A 344 4.57 16.29 19.57
C GLU A 344 3.40 16.88 20.36
N TYR A 345 2.21 16.93 19.75
CA TYR A 345 1.00 17.39 20.44
C TYR A 345 0.64 16.50 21.63
N LEU A 346 0.63 15.17 21.45
CA LEU A 346 0.23 14.22 22.48
C LEU A 346 1.16 14.28 23.69
N GLU A 347 2.48 14.36 23.47
CA GLU A 347 3.45 14.49 24.55
C GLU A 347 3.32 15.82 25.30
N ASN A 348 3.13 16.93 24.58
CA ASN A 348 2.99 18.26 25.20
C ASN A 348 1.68 18.42 25.99
N THR A 349 0.66 17.63 25.68
CA THR A 349 -0.67 17.71 26.30
C THR A 349 -0.98 16.51 27.21
N GLU A 350 0.00 15.63 27.42
CA GLU A 350 -0.13 14.40 28.22
C GLU A 350 -1.33 13.53 27.78
N GLN A 351 -1.60 13.51 26.47
CA GLN A 351 -2.64 12.70 25.85
C GLN A 351 -2.06 11.41 25.26
N ASN A 352 -2.92 10.44 24.96
CA ASN A 352 -2.52 9.15 24.38
C ASN A 352 -3.50 8.63 23.33
N LEU A 353 -3.18 7.51 22.71
CA LEU A 353 -3.93 6.81 21.68
C LEU A 353 -4.41 5.43 22.14
N ASP A 354 -4.69 5.26 23.44
CA ASP A 354 -5.11 3.97 24.01
C ASP A 354 -6.42 3.43 23.40
N PHE A 355 -7.23 4.32 22.83
CA PHE A 355 -8.48 3.98 22.14
C PHE A 355 -8.26 3.40 20.72
N MET A 356 -7.05 3.49 20.17
CA MET A 356 -6.74 2.97 18.84
C MET A 356 -6.54 1.44 18.86
N LYS A 357 -7.15 0.74 17.91
CA LYS A 357 -6.90 -0.69 17.67
C LYS A 357 -5.78 -0.90 16.66
N VAL A 358 -5.77 -0.13 15.57
CA VAL A 358 -4.77 -0.26 14.50
C VAL A 358 -4.29 1.11 14.05
N LEU A 359 -2.98 1.31 14.08
CA LEU A 359 -2.30 2.47 13.54
C LEU A 359 -1.33 1.99 12.47
N ALA A 360 -1.60 2.32 11.21
CA ALA A 360 -0.68 2.08 10.12
C ALA A 360 0.10 3.37 9.82
N ILE A 361 1.39 3.25 9.54
CA ILE A 361 2.22 4.32 9.01
C ILE A 361 2.80 3.84 7.69
N GLY A 362 2.70 4.64 6.64
CA GLY A 362 3.19 4.27 5.32
C GLY A 362 3.51 5.48 4.44
N SER A 363 3.70 5.24 3.15
CA SER A 363 4.05 6.24 2.11
C SER A 363 5.43 6.90 2.22
N ASP A 364 6.11 6.84 3.37
CA ASP A 364 7.48 7.33 3.53
C ASP A 364 8.18 6.58 4.68
N SER A 365 9.49 6.74 4.77
CA SER A 365 10.33 6.18 5.82
C SER A 365 10.25 6.96 7.13
N TRP A 366 10.45 6.24 8.23
CA TRP A 366 10.48 6.75 9.60
C TRP A 366 11.42 5.87 10.42
N SER A 367 12.00 6.43 11.48
CA SER A 367 13.08 5.81 12.25
C SER A 367 12.55 4.87 13.34
N VAL A 368 13.42 3.97 13.81
CA VAL A 368 13.11 3.11 14.96
C VAL A 368 12.86 3.95 16.23
N GLN A 369 13.53 5.09 16.38
CA GLN A 369 13.26 6.05 17.44
C GLN A 369 11.81 6.57 17.38
N GLU A 370 11.35 6.99 16.20
CA GLU A 370 9.99 7.47 15.99
C GLU A 370 8.95 6.38 16.26
N TYR A 371 9.22 5.14 15.83
CA TYR A 371 8.39 3.98 16.13
C TYR A 371 8.24 3.75 17.63
N GLN A 372 9.36 3.76 18.37
CA GLN A 372 9.35 3.56 19.82
C GLN A 372 8.61 4.68 20.55
N ARG A 373 8.83 5.93 20.14
CA ARG A 373 8.15 7.11 20.70
C ARG A 373 6.65 7.04 20.46
N PHE A 374 6.22 6.69 19.24
CA PHE A 374 4.79 6.55 18.93
C PHE A 374 4.15 5.36 19.66
N ARG A 375 4.88 4.24 19.79
CA ARG A 375 4.45 3.06 20.54
C ARG A 375 4.18 3.34 22.01
N GLN A 376 4.93 4.26 22.64
CA GLN A 376 4.72 4.68 24.03
C GLN A 376 3.42 5.46 24.24
N LEU A 377 2.93 6.13 23.19
CA LEU A 377 1.65 6.84 23.20
C LEU A 377 0.46 5.92 22.94
N CYS A 378 0.67 4.63 22.67
CA CYS A 378 -0.36 3.67 22.31
C CYS A 378 -0.58 2.60 23.39
N GLY A 379 -1.84 2.27 23.66
CA GLY A 379 -2.22 1.23 24.62
C GLY A 379 -1.74 -0.16 24.19
N SER A 380 -1.47 -1.06 25.14
CA SER A 380 -0.85 -2.38 24.86
C SER A 380 -1.60 -3.25 23.83
N GLY A 381 -2.90 -3.04 23.66
CA GLY A 381 -3.73 -3.70 22.64
C GLY A 381 -3.68 -3.06 21.24
N THR A 382 -3.14 -1.85 21.10
CA THR A 382 -2.99 -1.16 19.82
C THR A 382 -1.96 -1.88 18.96
N ARG A 383 -2.26 -2.08 17.68
CA ARG A 383 -1.36 -2.66 16.69
C ARG A 383 -0.73 -1.53 15.89
N LEU A 384 0.60 -1.40 15.99
CA LEU A 384 1.35 -0.40 15.24
C LEU A 384 2.04 -1.07 14.06
N VAL A 385 1.68 -0.65 12.85
CA VAL A 385 2.09 -1.29 11.61
C VAL A 385 2.85 -0.28 10.75
N ASN A 386 3.98 -0.71 10.19
CA ASN A 386 4.62 -0.01 9.07
C ASN A 386 4.19 -0.70 7.77
N SER A 387 3.44 -0.01 6.91
CA SER A 387 2.98 -0.49 5.61
C SER A 387 3.88 0.02 4.49
N TYR A 388 4.09 -0.82 3.47
CA TYR A 388 4.76 -0.44 2.25
C TYR A 388 4.09 -1.06 1.04
N GLY A 389 3.98 -0.27 -0.01
CA GLY A 389 3.61 -0.72 -1.34
C GLY A 389 3.79 0.39 -2.36
N VAL A 390 3.43 0.06 -3.59
CA VAL A 390 3.44 0.99 -4.72
C VAL A 390 2.09 0.90 -5.42
N SER A 391 1.69 1.98 -6.10
CA SER A 391 0.41 2.01 -6.80
C SER A 391 0.25 0.87 -7.80
N GLU A 392 1.34 0.49 -8.47
CA GLU A 392 1.44 -0.63 -9.42
C GLU A 392 1.22 -2.01 -8.80
N ALA A 393 1.21 -2.12 -7.47
CA ALA A 393 0.98 -3.34 -6.72
C ALA A 393 -0.23 -3.25 -5.78
N THR A 394 -1.19 -2.38 -6.12
CA THR A 394 -2.45 -2.16 -5.39
C THR A 394 -2.21 -1.73 -3.93
N ILE A 395 -1.71 -0.51 -3.77
CA ILE A 395 -1.62 0.22 -2.49
C ILE A 395 -0.51 -0.34 -1.58
N ASP A 396 -0.74 -1.50 -0.97
CA ASP A 396 0.14 -2.11 0.03
C ASP A 396 0.57 -3.52 -0.40
N SER A 397 1.86 -3.84 -0.27
CA SER A 397 2.44 -5.13 -0.66
C SER A 397 3.11 -5.88 0.48
N CYS A 398 3.60 -5.16 1.49
CA CYS A 398 4.14 -5.75 2.72
C CYS A 398 3.91 -4.87 3.93
N TYR A 399 4.10 -5.48 5.09
CA TYR A 399 4.01 -4.79 6.36
C TYR A 399 4.96 -5.36 7.40
N PHE A 400 5.38 -4.48 8.30
CA PHE A 400 6.09 -4.82 9.52
C PHE A 400 5.24 -4.51 10.73
N GLU A 401 5.23 -5.43 11.68
CA GLU A 401 4.61 -5.27 12.98
C GLU A 401 5.44 -6.05 13.98
N ASN A 402 6.05 -5.35 14.94
CA ASN A 402 6.77 -5.97 16.04
C ASN A 402 6.85 -5.01 17.22
N ALA A 403 6.48 -5.46 18.42
CA ALA A 403 6.59 -4.65 19.63
C ALA A 403 8.04 -4.26 19.95
N ASN A 404 9.02 -5.10 19.62
CA ASN A 404 10.43 -4.92 19.97
C ASN A 404 11.33 -4.95 18.73
N ILE A 405 11.64 -3.76 18.22
CA ILE A 405 12.61 -3.60 17.12
C ILE A 405 14.02 -3.54 17.71
N GLN A 406 14.85 -4.55 17.42
CA GLN A 406 16.26 -4.61 17.79
C GLN A 406 17.14 -4.08 16.65
N ARG A 407 17.09 -2.76 16.40
CA ARG A 407 17.92 -2.08 15.42
C ARG A 407 18.36 -0.71 15.95
N PRO A 408 19.42 -0.09 15.40
CA PRO A 408 19.83 1.26 15.78
C PRO A 408 18.67 2.26 15.66
N LEU A 409 18.57 3.20 16.60
CA LEU A 409 17.45 4.14 16.71
C LEU A 409 17.25 4.98 15.44
N GLU A 410 18.34 5.37 14.78
CA GLU A 410 18.32 6.18 13.56
C GLU A 410 18.01 5.37 12.29
N SER A 411 18.04 4.04 12.37
CA SER A 411 17.76 3.20 11.20
C SER A 411 16.26 3.24 10.85
N PRO A 412 15.89 3.04 9.57
CA PRO A 412 14.49 3.00 9.18
C PRO A 412 13.79 1.75 9.75
N VAL A 413 12.52 1.91 10.09
CA VAL A 413 11.62 0.80 10.40
C VAL A 413 11.55 -0.13 9.18
N PRO A 414 11.75 -1.46 9.34
CA PRO A 414 11.65 -2.39 8.21
C PRO A 414 10.27 -2.35 7.55
N ILE A 415 10.20 -2.62 6.25
CA ILE A 415 8.91 -2.81 5.54
C ILE A 415 8.29 -4.19 5.79
N GLY A 416 9.06 -5.12 6.37
CA GLY A 416 8.57 -6.39 6.90
C GLY A 416 8.30 -7.46 5.85
N LYS A 417 7.18 -8.16 6.01
CA LYS A 417 6.85 -9.38 5.26
C LYS A 417 5.71 -9.13 4.27
N PRO A 418 5.62 -9.90 3.17
CA PRO A 418 4.52 -9.76 2.22
C PRO A 418 3.14 -9.90 2.87
N PHE A 419 2.17 -9.14 2.35
CA PHE A 419 0.76 -9.40 2.55
C PHE A 419 0.34 -10.72 1.88
N ALA A 420 -0.86 -11.18 2.22
CA ALA A 420 -1.40 -12.39 1.62
C ALA A 420 -1.53 -12.27 0.09
N ASN A 421 -1.16 -13.35 -0.62
CA ASN A 421 -1.07 -13.43 -2.07
C ASN A 421 -0.11 -12.42 -2.74
N ALA A 422 0.74 -11.74 -1.98
CA ALA A 422 1.85 -10.93 -2.48
C ALA A 422 3.17 -11.71 -2.39
N LEU A 423 4.08 -11.44 -3.31
CA LEU A 423 5.40 -12.04 -3.38
C LEU A 423 6.44 -10.91 -3.40
N LEU A 424 7.51 -11.06 -2.63
CA LEU A 424 8.64 -10.13 -2.64
C LEU A 424 9.93 -10.87 -2.98
N TYR A 425 10.73 -10.27 -3.85
CA TYR A 425 12.07 -10.75 -4.19
C TYR A 425 13.05 -9.59 -4.14
N ILE A 426 14.24 -9.82 -3.59
CA ILE A 426 15.35 -8.87 -3.65
C ILE A 426 16.37 -9.45 -4.63
N LEU A 427 16.53 -8.81 -5.78
CA LEU A 427 17.31 -9.34 -6.90
C LEU A 427 18.49 -8.44 -7.26
N ASP A 428 19.53 -9.03 -7.84
CA ASP A 428 20.63 -8.29 -8.45
C ASP A 428 20.33 -7.86 -9.90
N ALA A 429 21.32 -7.24 -10.56
CA ALA A 429 21.20 -6.79 -11.95
C ALA A 429 21.04 -7.92 -12.98
N HIS A 430 21.25 -9.18 -12.57
CA HIS A 430 21.08 -10.40 -13.37
C HIS A 430 19.80 -11.16 -13.00
N LEU A 431 18.90 -10.54 -12.24
CA LEU A 431 17.66 -11.12 -11.73
C LEU A 431 17.89 -12.37 -10.87
N GLN A 432 19.03 -12.45 -10.19
CA GLN A 432 19.33 -13.50 -9.21
C GLN A 432 19.03 -13.00 -7.79
N PRO A 433 18.51 -13.86 -6.89
CA PRO A 433 18.28 -13.47 -5.51
C PRO A 433 19.59 -13.14 -4.80
N VAL A 434 19.59 -12.03 -4.07
CA VAL A 434 20.76 -11.64 -3.26
C VAL A 434 20.71 -12.29 -1.87
N PRO A 435 21.87 -12.56 -1.24
CA PRO A 435 21.92 -13.07 0.13
C PRO A 435 21.33 -12.13 1.17
N ILE A 436 20.95 -12.68 2.32
CA ILE A 436 20.40 -11.89 3.44
C ILE A 436 21.44 -10.86 3.93
N GLY A 437 21.07 -9.59 3.88
CA GLY A 437 21.91 -8.45 4.27
C GLY A 437 22.59 -7.74 3.10
N VAL A 438 22.56 -8.32 1.89
CA VAL A 438 23.08 -7.68 0.68
C VAL A 438 21.97 -6.85 0.02
N PRO A 439 22.23 -5.57 -0.33
CA PRO A 439 21.26 -4.75 -1.05
C PRO A 439 20.96 -5.30 -2.45
N GLY A 440 19.71 -5.20 -2.87
CA GLY A 440 19.27 -5.50 -4.24
C GLY A 440 18.00 -4.73 -4.59
N GLU A 441 17.52 -4.91 -5.82
CA GLU A 441 16.29 -4.31 -6.32
C GLU A 441 15.07 -5.10 -5.82
N LEU A 442 14.08 -4.41 -5.27
CA LEU A 442 12.83 -5.03 -4.81
C LEU A 442 11.92 -5.29 -6.01
N HIS A 443 11.54 -6.55 -6.20
CA HIS A 443 10.54 -7.00 -7.15
C HIS A 443 9.30 -7.49 -6.40
N ILE A 444 8.13 -7.00 -6.82
CA ILE A 444 6.84 -7.36 -6.24
C ILE A 444 6.08 -8.21 -7.26
N GLY A 445 5.49 -9.30 -6.80
CA GLY A 445 4.64 -10.19 -7.58
C GLY A 445 3.36 -10.56 -6.85
N GLY A 446 2.52 -11.36 -7.52
CA GLY A 446 1.28 -11.88 -6.96
C GLY A 446 0.03 -11.19 -7.48
N VAL A 447 -1.08 -11.38 -6.77
CA VAL A 447 -2.43 -10.98 -7.22
C VAL A 447 -2.60 -9.45 -7.26
N GLY A 448 -1.87 -8.72 -6.42
CA GLY A 448 -1.97 -7.26 -6.29
C GLY A 448 -1.42 -6.46 -7.47
N LEU A 449 -0.81 -7.09 -8.47
CA LEU A 449 -0.24 -6.37 -9.61
C LEU A 449 -1.32 -5.64 -10.42
N ALA A 450 -0.96 -4.43 -10.86
CA ALA A 450 -1.74 -3.64 -11.81
C ALA A 450 -1.85 -4.33 -13.16
N ARG A 451 -2.90 -3.99 -13.91
CA ARG A 451 -3.11 -4.48 -15.28
C ARG A 451 -2.11 -3.85 -16.24
N SER A 452 -2.10 -2.51 -16.29
CA SER A 452 -1.30 -1.73 -17.22
C SER A 452 -1.02 -0.31 -16.70
N TYR A 453 -0.22 0.46 -17.46
CA TYR A 453 -0.26 1.92 -17.43
C TYR A 453 -1.14 2.46 -18.58
N GLU A 454 -1.86 3.55 -18.33
CA GLU A 454 -2.65 4.30 -19.32
C GLU A 454 -1.91 5.58 -19.78
N PRO A 455 -1.95 5.93 -21.08
CA PRO A 455 -2.43 5.13 -22.22
C PRO A 455 -1.57 3.88 -22.45
N SER A 456 -2.23 2.74 -22.73
CA SER A 456 -1.61 1.41 -22.82
C SER A 456 -0.16 1.38 -23.31
N GLN A 457 0.77 1.42 -22.35
CA GLN A 457 2.12 0.93 -22.53
C GLN A 457 2.13 -0.45 -21.90
N LYS A 458 2.49 -1.49 -22.66
CA LYS A 458 2.63 -2.85 -22.13
C LYS A 458 3.39 -2.77 -20.80
N VAL A 459 2.71 -3.05 -19.70
CA VAL A 459 3.39 -3.49 -18.49
C VAL A 459 4.04 -4.80 -18.91
N TRP A 460 5.34 -4.95 -18.63
CA TRP A 460 6.23 -6.02 -19.11
C TRP A 460 7.03 -5.71 -20.39
N GLY A 461 8.18 -5.08 -20.16
CA GLY A 461 9.22 -4.83 -21.14
C GLY A 461 10.21 -3.76 -20.68
N HIS A 462 11.01 -4.05 -19.65
CA HIS A 462 12.20 -3.27 -19.27
C HIS A 462 11.92 -1.78 -18.94
N SER A 463 11.27 -1.51 -17.80
CA SER A 463 11.31 -0.18 -17.20
C SER A 463 12.59 -0.06 -16.35
N PRO A 464 13.54 0.85 -16.64
CA PRO A 464 14.84 0.92 -15.94
C PRO A 464 14.79 1.49 -14.52
N LYS A 465 13.61 1.62 -13.89
CA LYS A 465 13.41 2.57 -12.79
C LYS A 465 12.46 2.10 -11.68
N VAL A 466 12.64 0.86 -11.20
CA VAL A 466 12.61 0.62 -9.74
C VAL A 466 13.99 0.96 -9.12
N ARG A 467 14.88 1.58 -9.91
CA ARG A 467 16.07 2.32 -9.45
C ARG A 467 15.69 3.54 -8.59
N ARG A 468 16.03 3.44 -7.30
CA ARG A 468 16.06 4.46 -6.22
C ARG A 468 14.84 4.44 -5.31
N LEU A 469 14.97 3.65 -4.25
CA LEU A 469 14.95 4.11 -2.86
C LEU A 469 15.75 3.06 -2.06
N ILE A 470 16.62 3.52 -1.15
CA ILE A 470 17.68 2.78 -0.41
C ILE A 470 19.06 2.86 -1.10
N SER A 471 19.63 4.05 -1.06
CA SER A 471 21.07 4.29 -0.93
C SER A 471 21.26 5.76 -0.50
N LYS A 472 21.20 6.02 0.80
CA LYS A 472 21.93 7.12 1.41
C LYS A 472 22.48 6.57 2.71
N GLU A 473 23.78 6.32 2.65
CA GLU A 473 24.80 6.16 3.71
C GLU A 473 24.37 5.50 5.01
#